data_AF-A0A3N9RPB1-F1
#
_entry.id   AF-A0A3N9RPB1-F1
#
_cell.length_a   1.000
_cell.length_b   1.000
_cell.length_c   1.000
_cell.angle_alpha   90.00
_cell.angle_beta   90.00
_cell.angle_gamma   90.00
#
_symmetry.space_group_name_H-M   'P 1'
#
loop_
_entity.id
_entity.type
_entity.pdbx_description
1 polymer ?
#
loop_
_entity_poly.entity_id
_entity_poly.type
_entity_poly.pdbx_seq_one_letter_code
_entity_poly.pdbx_strand_id
1 'polypeptide(L)'
;MVQEKAIHYRLVMSIEPIFSAQQLELVKNAPLYAGDRHPAWSVLFGAASAVDFLTRRSLDVVGRSVDLQHEMRNTLDRAVNLTNISDAAAALAELRALGGMTEAGLLVRPLAPSSKRGATPDFEVDADDGSVTVEVHAKHEDCAQTQLRQLLADGSEVPGIERRTEDYGSGTIAFATVELHPGGVPRRGHKFDSVQANVISKLCAVKQGEKQRRHNVPSVLWLDLSYFGPMTHTLLEQTIPIVSGNIGLTSGAIWNAFYGWKGAPILEEGNPRKITMGHDGRFRLTGEAKCYYAAAIICFEKGLVLFENPWADIGLPPKFRRRCERLPWFKIGHSVADWAPNEALSSVNLSERRITALSDDPHW
;
A
#
# COMPACT_ATOMS: atom_id res chain seq x y z
N MET A 1 19.11 9.23 23.55
CA MET A 1 19.32 9.33 22.10
C MET A 1 19.96 8.03 21.62
N VAL A 2 19.14 7.02 21.35
CA VAL A 2 19.61 5.68 20.95
C VAL A 2 19.95 5.77 19.46
N GLN A 3 21.23 5.65 19.11
CA GLN A 3 21.63 5.47 17.73
C GLN A 3 21.07 4.13 17.25
N GLU A 4 20.05 4.17 16.39
CA GLU A 4 19.66 3.03 15.57
C GLU A 4 20.87 2.63 14.70
N LYS A 5 21.64 1.66 15.16
CA LYS A 5 22.60 0.95 14.31
C LYS A 5 21.78 0.20 13.26
N ALA A 6 21.67 0.79 12.06
CA ALA A 6 21.17 0.10 10.89
C ALA A 6 21.98 -1.19 10.68
N ILE A 7 21.40 -2.34 11.03
CA ILE A 7 22.00 -3.65 10.79
C ILE A 7 22.11 -3.81 9.27
N HIS A 8 23.31 -3.60 8.73
CA HIS A 8 23.62 -3.86 7.33
C HIS A 8 23.69 -5.38 7.12
N TYR A 9 22.54 -6.01 6.90
CA TYR A 9 22.49 -7.34 6.30
C TYR A 9 22.97 -7.22 4.85
N ARG A 10 24.28 -7.39 4.63
CA ARG A 10 24.82 -7.58 3.29
C ARG A 10 24.56 -9.02 2.86
N LEU A 11 23.30 -9.32 2.53
CA LEU A 11 22.99 -10.53 1.77
C LEU A 11 23.62 -10.33 0.38
N VAL A 12 24.73 -11.02 0.11
CA VAL A 12 25.26 -11.14 -1.25
C VAL A 12 24.35 -12.10 -1.98
N MET A 13 23.23 -11.59 -2.47
CA MET A 13 22.37 -12.34 -3.37
C MET A 13 22.95 -12.29 -4.77
N SER A 14 23.14 -13.46 -5.39
CA SER A 14 23.30 -13.51 -6.83
C SER A 14 21.91 -13.31 -7.45
N ILE A 15 21.66 -12.11 -8.00
CA ILE A 15 20.47 -11.78 -8.80
C ILE A 15 20.63 -12.20 -10.27
N GLU A 16 21.85 -12.54 -10.66
CA GLU A 16 22.24 -13.01 -12.00
C GLU A 16 21.49 -14.27 -12.50
N PRO A 17 21.07 -15.25 -11.67
CA PRO A 17 20.27 -16.36 -12.17
C PRO A 17 18.83 -15.97 -12.51
N ILE A 18 18.35 -14.79 -12.09
CA ILE A 18 16.96 -14.37 -12.26
C ILE A 18 16.84 -13.37 -13.41
N PHE A 19 17.73 -12.39 -13.47
CA PHE A 19 17.74 -11.36 -14.51
C PHE A 19 19.03 -11.41 -15.32
N SER A 20 18.89 -11.36 -16.64
CA SER A 20 20.04 -11.26 -17.54
C SER A 20 20.81 -9.96 -17.34
N ALA A 21 22.10 -9.96 -17.67
CA ALA A 21 22.94 -8.76 -17.64
C ALA A 21 22.35 -7.62 -18.48
N GLN A 22 21.70 -7.95 -19.61
CA GLN A 22 21.01 -6.98 -20.44
C GLN A 22 19.82 -6.33 -19.71
N GLN A 23 18.98 -7.10 -19.03
CA GLN A 23 17.86 -6.56 -18.25
C GLN A 23 18.36 -5.66 -17.11
N LEU A 24 19.42 -6.06 -16.41
CA LEU A 24 20.01 -5.26 -15.34
C LEU A 24 20.53 -3.92 -15.88
N GLU A 25 21.26 -3.93 -16.99
CA GLU A 25 21.79 -2.70 -17.59
C GLU A 25 20.67 -1.79 -18.12
N LEU A 26 19.59 -2.36 -18.65
CA LEU A 26 18.40 -1.61 -19.06
C LEU A 26 17.73 -0.89 -17.88
N VAL A 27 17.50 -1.57 -16.75
CA VAL A 27 16.90 -0.94 -15.56
C VAL A 27 17.84 0.11 -14.96
N LYS A 28 19.15 -0.17 -14.93
CA LYS A 28 20.16 0.73 -14.37
C LYS A 28 20.18 2.10 -15.09
N ASN A 29 20.03 2.08 -16.41
CA ASN A 29 20.06 3.25 -17.27
C ASN A 29 18.67 3.73 -17.72
N ALA A 30 17.60 3.21 -17.12
CA ALA A 30 16.25 3.63 -17.45
C ALA A 30 16.07 5.15 -17.21
N PRO A 31 15.36 5.85 -18.10
CA PRO A 31 15.05 7.26 -17.89
C PRO A 31 14.21 7.45 -16.62
N LEU A 32 14.29 8.63 -16.02
CA LEU A 32 13.43 8.96 -14.88
C LEU A 32 11.97 9.04 -15.34
N TYR A 33 11.06 8.57 -14.49
CA TYR A 33 9.62 8.65 -14.68
C TYR A 33 9.03 9.46 -13.53
N ALA A 34 8.36 10.57 -13.83
CA ALA A 34 7.85 11.52 -12.85
C ALA A 34 8.93 12.03 -11.85
N GLY A 35 10.19 12.09 -12.30
CA GLY A 35 11.34 12.44 -11.48
C GLY A 35 11.93 11.29 -10.65
N ASP A 36 11.32 10.11 -10.65
CA ASP A 36 11.79 8.93 -9.91
C ASP A 36 12.55 7.96 -10.81
N ARG A 37 13.41 7.14 -10.20
CA ARG A 37 14.01 5.99 -10.88
C ARG A 37 12.97 4.89 -11.12
N HIS A 38 13.26 3.99 -12.05
CA HIS A 38 12.47 2.80 -12.30
C HIS A 38 12.16 2.03 -10.97
N PRO A 39 10.93 1.52 -10.76
CA PRO A 39 10.52 0.82 -9.52
C PRO A 39 11.49 -0.26 -9.02
N ALA A 40 12.08 -1.04 -9.94
CA ALA A 40 13.03 -2.10 -9.60
C ALA A 40 14.46 -1.60 -9.30
N TRP A 41 14.75 -0.32 -9.53
CA TRP A 41 16.11 0.20 -9.41
C TRP A 41 16.64 0.10 -7.98
N SER A 42 15.85 0.48 -6.97
CA SER A 42 16.25 0.40 -5.55
C SER A 42 16.51 -1.05 -5.13
N VAL A 43 15.63 -1.97 -5.54
CA VAL A 43 15.76 -3.41 -5.28
C VAL A 43 17.06 -3.95 -5.84
N LEU A 44 17.40 -3.62 -7.08
CA LEU A 44 18.54 -4.19 -7.81
C LEU A 44 19.88 -3.48 -7.50
N PHE A 45 19.86 -2.18 -7.20
CA PHE A 45 21.08 -1.37 -7.11
C PHE A 45 21.18 -0.45 -5.87
N GLY A 46 20.06 -0.22 -5.18
CA GLY A 46 19.96 0.76 -4.09
C GLY A 46 20.20 0.22 -2.68
N ALA A 47 20.12 1.13 -1.71
CA ALA A 47 20.15 0.80 -0.28
C ALA A 47 18.90 -0.01 0.15
N ALA A 48 18.94 -0.57 1.36
CA ALA A 48 17.86 -1.42 1.87
C ALA A 48 16.73 -0.59 2.52
N SER A 49 15.57 -0.49 1.86
CA SER A 49 14.29 -0.19 2.52
C SER A 49 13.58 -1.48 2.98
N ALA A 50 12.51 -1.37 3.78
CA ALA A 50 11.71 -2.54 4.17
C ALA A 50 11.10 -3.25 2.95
N VAL A 51 10.57 -2.46 2.02
CA VAL A 51 9.96 -2.97 0.77
C VAL A 51 11.00 -3.60 -0.16
N ASP A 52 12.22 -3.04 -0.24
CA ASP A 52 13.29 -3.64 -1.03
C ASP A 52 13.76 -4.97 -0.44
N PHE A 53 13.80 -5.09 0.89
CA PHE A 53 14.12 -6.36 1.53
C PHE A 53 13.09 -7.44 1.20
N LEU A 54 11.79 -7.13 1.26
CA LEU A 54 10.74 -8.10 0.93
C LEU A 54 10.90 -8.59 -0.52
N THR A 55 11.14 -7.68 -1.47
CA THR A 55 11.39 -8.07 -2.85
C THR A 55 12.66 -8.91 -2.98
N ARG A 56 13.76 -8.53 -2.32
CA ARG A 56 15.01 -9.31 -2.32
C ARG A 56 14.81 -10.70 -1.71
N ARG A 57 14.07 -10.84 -0.61
CA ARG A 57 13.73 -12.15 -0.04
C ARG A 57 12.95 -13.01 -1.02
N SER A 58 11.98 -12.42 -1.70
CA SER A 58 11.24 -13.09 -2.77
C SER A 58 12.15 -13.58 -3.89
N LEU A 59 13.05 -12.72 -4.38
CA LEU A 59 14.03 -13.07 -5.40
C LEU A 59 14.97 -14.19 -4.93
N ASP A 60 15.41 -14.22 -3.66
CA ASP A 60 16.25 -15.31 -3.13
C ASP A 60 15.51 -16.65 -3.14
N VAL A 61 14.24 -16.65 -2.74
CA VAL A 61 13.37 -17.84 -2.76
C VAL A 61 13.13 -18.33 -4.18
N VAL A 62 12.78 -17.42 -5.10
CA VAL A 62 12.59 -17.73 -6.52
C VAL A 62 13.88 -18.23 -7.15
N GLY A 63 15.01 -17.58 -6.91
CA GLY A 63 16.31 -17.98 -7.46
C GLY A 63 16.76 -19.40 -7.07
N ARG A 64 16.25 -19.94 -5.95
CA ARG A 64 16.56 -21.29 -5.47
C ARG A 64 15.58 -22.37 -5.93
N SER A 65 14.46 -22.02 -6.57
CA SER A 65 13.42 -22.96 -6.98
C SER A 65 13.09 -22.80 -8.47
N VAL A 66 13.42 -23.83 -9.26
CA VAL A 66 13.12 -23.86 -10.71
C VAL A 66 11.61 -23.76 -10.96
N ASP A 67 10.80 -24.41 -10.13
CA ASP A 67 9.35 -24.38 -10.23
C ASP A 67 8.82 -22.95 -10.00
N LEU A 68 9.29 -22.26 -8.96
CA LEU A 68 8.89 -20.88 -8.70
C LEU A 68 9.39 -19.92 -9.77
N GLN A 69 10.57 -20.14 -10.37
CA GLN A 69 11.03 -19.35 -11.51
C GLN A 69 10.09 -19.49 -12.71
N HIS A 70 9.58 -20.69 -12.96
CA HIS A 70 8.62 -20.95 -14.02
C HIS A 70 7.27 -20.29 -13.71
N GLU A 71 6.74 -20.51 -12.51
CA GLU A 71 5.45 -19.96 -12.09
C GLU A 71 5.44 -18.42 -12.03
N MET A 72 6.53 -17.81 -11.59
CA MET A 72 6.66 -16.35 -11.44
C MET A 72 7.26 -15.66 -12.68
N ARG A 73 7.51 -16.37 -13.79
CA ARG A 73 8.21 -15.82 -14.97
C ARG A 73 7.59 -14.53 -15.49
N ASN A 74 6.27 -14.51 -15.64
CA ASN A 74 5.55 -13.32 -16.10
C ASN A 74 5.70 -12.14 -15.13
N THR A 75 5.66 -12.40 -13.82
CA THR A 75 5.86 -11.35 -12.81
C THR A 75 7.30 -10.81 -12.84
N LEU A 76 8.30 -11.68 -13.01
CA LEU A 76 9.69 -11.25 -13.15
C LEU A 76 9.90 -10.38 -14.41
N ASP A 77 9.34 -10.79 -15.54
CA ASP A 77 9.46 -10.04 -16.80
C ASP A 77 8.80 -8.66 -16.71
N ARG A 78 7.61 -8.58 -16.10
CA ARG A 78 6.91 -7.30 -15.85
C ARG A 78 7.67 -6.40 -14.88
N ALA A 79 8.27 -6.97 -13.82
CA ALA A 79 8.99 -6.20 -12.80
C ALA A 79 10.16 -5.37 -13.33
N VAL A 80 10.72 -5.72 -14.50
CA VAL A 80 11.81 -5.00 -15.17
C VAL A 80 11.38 -4.32 -16.48
N ASN A 81 10.08 -4.27 -16.76
CA ASN A 81 9.54 -3.68 -17.99
C ASN A 81 9.59 -2.15 -17.94
N LEU A 82 10.40 -1.56 -18.82
CA LEU A 82 10.60 -0.11 -18.90
C LEU A 82 9.42 0.66 -19.53
N THR A 83 8.53 -0.02 -20.23
CA THR A 83 7.44 0.64 -20.99
C THR A 83 6.17 0.85 -20.16
N ASN A 84 6.02 0.11 -19.05
CA ASN A 84 4.84 0.18 -18.20
C ASN A 84 5.23 0.17 -16.71
N ILE A 85 5.53 1.35 -16.19
CA ILE A 85 5.98 1.56 -14.80
C ILE A 85 4.93 1.11 -13.78
N SER A 86 3.64 1.29 -14.09
CA SER A 86 2.56 0.84 -13.20
C SER A 86 2.50 -0.68 -13.10
N ASP A 87 2.66 -1.38 -14.21
CA ASP A 87 2.70 -2.84 -14.22
C ASP A 87 3.98 -3.40 -13.57
N ALA A 88 5.12 -2.74 -13.77
CA ALA A 88 6.36 -3.09 -13.08
C ALA A 88 6.22 -2.98 -11.55
N ALA A 89 5.60 -1.90 -11.06
CA ALA A 89 5.30 -1.72 -9.65
C ALA A 89 4.28 -2.73 -9.11
N ALA A 90 3.26 -3.09 -9.89
CA ALA A 90 2.31 -4.15 -9.53
C ALA A 90 3.01 -5.52 -9.41
N ALA A 91 3.89 -5.85 -10.35
CA ALA A 91 4.70 -7.06 -10.28
C ALA A 91 5.65 -7.07 -9.08
N LEU A 92 6.23 -5.93 -8.72
CA LEU A 92 7.04 -5.81 -7.49
C LEU A 92 6.18 -5.98 -6.22
N ALA A 93 4.93 -5.53 -6.21
CA ALA A 93 4.02 -5.78 -5.10
C ALA A 93 3.72 -7.28 -4.92
N GLU A 94 3.54 -8.02 -6.02
CA GLU A 94 3.39 -9.48 -5.97
C GLU A 94 4.64 -10.15 -5.40
N LEU A 95 5.84 -9.72 -5.81
CA LEU A 95 7.10 -10.22 -5.25
C LEU A 95 7.20 -9.90 -3.75
N ARG A 96 6.83 -8.70 -3.30
CA ARG A 96 6.84 -8.34 -1.88
C ARG A 96 5.85 -9.18 -1.07
N ALA A 97 4.67 -9.46 -1.61
CA ALA A 97 3.67 -10.32 -1.00
C ALA A 97 4.21 -11.75 -0.81
N LEU A 98 4.79 -12.34 -1.87
CA LEU A 98 5.45 -13.64 -1.82
C LEU A 98 6.58 -13.66 -0.76
N GLY A 99 7.48 -12.67 -0.80
CA GLY A 99 8.60 -12.58 0.12
C GLY A 99 8.17 -12.41 1.58
N GLY A 100 7.21 -11.53 1.83
CA GLY A 100 6.69 -11.28 3.18
C GLY A 100 5.99 -12.50 3.77
N MET A 101 5.10 -13.14 3.00
CA MET A 101 4.38 -14.32 3.49
C MET A 101 5.30 -15.53 3.69
N THR A 102 6.28 -15.74 2.81
CA THR A 102 7.28 -16.79 2.98
C THR A 102 8.13 -16.55 4.23
N GLU A 103 8.60 -15.32 4.45
CA GLU A 103 9.39 -14.95 5.63
C GLU A 103 8.59 -15.09 6.94
N ALA A 104 7.28 -14.84 6.90
CA ALA A 104 6.38 -15.11 8.02
C ALA A 104 6.22 -16.61 8.35
N GLY A 105 6.74 -17.49 7.47
CA GLY A 105 6.66 -18.94 7.59
C GLY A 105 5.30 -19.48 7.17
N LEU A 106 4.66 -18.83 6.20
CA LEU A 106 3.47 -19.34 5.51
C LEU A 106 3.91 -20.18 4.30
N LEU A 107 3.14 -21.22 3.98
CA LEU A 107 3.30 -21.98 2.75
C LEU A 107 2.62 -21.22 1.62
N VAL A 108 3.39 -20.63 0.70
CA VAL A 108 2.86 -19.77 -0.38
C VAL A 108 2.97 -20.50 -1.70
N ARG A 109 1.87 -20.54 -2.46
CA ARG A 109 1.81 -21.08 -3.81
C ARG A 109 1.26 -20.03 -4.79
N PRO A 110 2.05 -19.59 -5.78
CA PRO A 110 1.56 -18.79 -6.90
C PRO A 110 0.43 -19.52 -7.64
N LEU A 111 -0.59 -18.79 -8.05
CA LEU A 111 -1.69 -19.33 -8.83
C LEU A 111 -1.60 -18.81 -10.27
N ALA A 112 -1.42 -19.71 -11.21
CA ALA A 112 -1.45 -19.35 -12.62
C ALA A 112 -2.86 -18.89 -13.04
N PRO A 113 -2.98 -17.87 -13.91
CA PRO A 113 -4.26 -17.48 -14.50
C PRO A 113 -4.87 -18.69 -15.23
N SER A 114 -6.01 -19.19 -14.75
CA SER A 114 -6.64 -20.33 -15.42
C SER A 114 -7.51 -19.85 -16.59
N SER A 115 -7.31 -20.42 -17.78
CA SER A 115 -8.14 -20.13 -18.96
C SER A 115 -9.62 -20.54 -18.79
N LYS A 116 -9.94 -21.32 -17.75
CA LYS A 116 -11.29 -21.86 -17.49
C LYS A 116 -12.06 -21.17 -16.35
N ARG A 117 -11.41 -20.52 -15.37
CA ARG A 117 -12.09 -19.89 -14.20
C ARG A 117 -12.09 -18.36 -14.20
N GLY A 118 -11.58 -17.70 -15.24
CA GLY A 118 -11.49 -16.24 -15.24
C GLY A 118 -10.45 -15.73 -14.24
N ALA A 119 -10.67 -14.51 -13.72
CA ALA A 119 -9.73 -13.84 -12.84
C ALA A 119 -9.42 -14.70 -11.59
N THR A 120 -8.14 -14.97 -11.32
CA THR A 120 -7.66 -15.87 -10.25
C THR A 120 -6.88 -15.02 -9.23
N PRO A 121 -7.00 -15.27 -7.90
CA PRO A 121 -6.12 -14.65 -6.91
C PRO A 121 -4.66 -14.94 -7.22
N ASP A 122 -3.74 -14.11 -6.75
CA ASP A 122 -2.32 -14.26 -7.07
C ASP A 122 -1.67 -15.42 -6.31
N PHE A 123 -2.10 -15.66 -5.06
CA PHE A 123 -1.54 -16.72 -4.21
C PHE A 123 -2.61 -17.53 -3.49
N GLU A 124 -2.25 -18.78 -3.21
CA GLU A 124 -2.86 -19.63 -2.19
C GLU A 124 -1.85 -19.83 -1.06
N VAL A 125 -2.30 -19.65 0.18
CA VAL A 125 -1.42 -19.57 1.35
C VAL A 125 -1.97 -20.42 2.49
N ASP A 126 -1.11 -21.17 3.18
CA ASP A 126 -1.51 -22.01 4.31
C ASP A 126 -0.55 -21.83 5.51
N ALA A 127 -1.13 -21.85 6.72
CA ALA A 127 -0.43 -21.79 8.00
C ALA A 127 -0.60 -23.07 8.83
N ASP A 128 -0.95 -24.18 8.17
CA ASP A 128 -1.35 -25.47 8.73
C ASP A 128 -2.67 -25.42 9.51
N ASP A 129 -3.56 -24.51 9.15
CA ASP A 129 -4.93 -24.39 9.69
C ASP A 129 -5.99 -24.01 8.64
N GLY A 130 -5.62 -24.09 7.37
CA GLY A 130 -6.54 -23.89 6.26
C GLY A 130 -5.98 -22.95 5.20
N SER A 131 -6.41 -23.19 3.97
CA SER A 131 -6.05 -22.36 2.83
C SER A 131 -6.70 -20.97 2.94
N VAL A 132 -5.91 -19.95 2.61
CA VAL A 132 -6.28 -18.54 2.47
C VAL A 132 -5.89 -18.12 1.05
N THR A 133 -6.78 -17.48 0.31
CA THR A 133 -6.40 -16.87 -0.98
C THR A 133 -5.96 -15.43 -0.78
N VAL A 134 -4.90 -15.02 -1.46
CA VAL A 134 -4.38 -13.65 -1.40
C VAL A 134 -4.44 -13.02 -2.77
N GLU A 135 -5.05 -11.84 -2.82
CA GLU A 135 -5.11 -10.98 -4.01
C GLU A 135 -4.26 -9.74 -3.78
N VAL A 136 -3.35 -9.47 -4.69
CA VAL A 136 -2.39 -8.37 -4.61
C VAL A 136 -2.89 -7.19 -5.44
N HIS A 137 -2.67 -5.99 -4.91
CA HIS A 137 -2.89 -4.76 -5.63
C HIS A 137 -1.85 -3.72 -5.25
N ALA A 138 -1.14 -3.17 -6.25
CA ALA A 138 -0.37 -1.94 -6.08
C ALA A 138 -1.27 -0.74 -6.37
N LYS A 139 -1.46 0.13 -5.37
CA LYS A 139 -2.17 1.38 -5.58
C LYS A 139 -1.19 2.48 -5.96
N HIS A 140 -1.45 3.07 -7.12
CA HIS A 140 -0.71 4.22 -7.62
C HIS A 140 -1.36 5.53 -7.21
N GLU A 141 -0.51 6.56 -7.14
CA GLU A 141 -0.92 7.96 -7.17
C GLU A 141 -1.89 8.24 -8.34
N ASP A 142 -2.76 9.22 -8.16
CA ASP A 142 -3.66 9.68 -9.21
C ASP A 142 -2.90 10.07 -10.50
N CYS A 143 -3.43 9.67 -11.66
CA CYS A 143 -2.76 9.89 -12.94
C CYS A 143 -2.46 11.37 -13.22
N ALA A 144 -3.35 12.28 -12.82
CA ALA A 144 -3.11 13.72 -13.03
C ALA A 144 -1.96 14.24 -12.15
N GLN A 145 -1.78 13.66 -10.96
CA GLN A 145 -0.66 14.02 -10.07
C GLN A 145 0.65 13.42 -10.58
N THR A 146 0.62 12.20 -11.09
CA THR A 146 1.79 11.59 -11.75
C THR A 146 2.23 12.43 -12.96
N GLN A 147 1.27 12.90 -13.76
CA GLN A 147 1.55 13.82 -14.88
C GLN A 147 2.11 15.16 -14.40
N LEU A 148 1.56 15.73 -13.32
CA LEU A 148 2.07 16.98 -12.74
C LEU A 148 3.53 16.86 -12.28
N ARG A 149 3.88 15.73 -11.67
CA ARG A 149 5.28 15.42 -11.32
C ARG A 149 6.18 15.25 -12.54
N GLN A 150 5.68 14.65 -13.62
CA GLN A 150 6.43 14.55 -14.87
C GLN A 150 6.71 15.96 -15.45
N LEU A 151 5.70 16.83 -15.48
CA LEU A 151 5.85 18.23 -15.91
C LEU A 151 6.85 18.99 -15.03
N LEU A 152 6.82 18.76 -13.72
CA LEU A 152 7.81 19.32 -12.78
C LEU A 152 9.23 18.90 -13.14
N ALA A 153 9.45 17.59 -13.33
CA ALA A 153 10.74 16.99 -13.66
C ALA A 153 11.27 17.44 -15.03
N ASP A 154 10.38 17.63 -16.01
CA ASP A 154 10.73 18.10 -17.35
C ASP A 154 11.04 19.60 -17.42
N GLY A 155 10.94 20.33 -16.30
CA GLY A 155 11.18 21.77 -16.27
C GLY A 155 10.04 22.59 -16.86
N SER A 156 8.85 22.01 -17.04
CA SER A 156 7.70 22.69 -17.65
C SER A 156 7.19 23.85 -16.77
N GLU A 157 6.68 24.89 -17.42
CA GLU A 157 6.02 26.05 -16.79
C GLU A 157 4.50 25.88 -16.88
N VAL A 158 3.90 25.27 -15.85
CA VAL A 158 2.45 25.06 -15.78
C VAL A 158 1.87 25.60 -14.47
N PRO A 159 0.58 26.01 -14.44
CA PRO A 159 -0.06 26.48 -13.22
C PRO A 159 0.07 25.49 -12.06
N GLY A 160 0.38 25.99 -10.87
CA GLY A 160 0.58 25.19 -9.66
C GLY A 160 2.03 24.76 -9.40
N ILE A 161 2.95 24.97 -10.35
CA ILE A 161 4.38 24.80 -10.13
C ILE A 161 5.02 26.16 -9.89
N GLU A 162 5.57 26.36 -8.70
CA GLU A 162 6.35 27.55 -8.34
C GLU A 162 7.83 27.27 -8.59
N ARG A 163 8.50 28.14 -9.35
CA ARG A 163 9.94 28.03 -9.61
C ARG A 163 10.64 29.28 -9.09
N ARG A 164 11.78 29.10 -8.42
CA ARG A 164 12.63 30.20 -7.99
C ARG A 164 14.09 29.82 -8.15
N THR A 165 14.93 30.81 -8.35
CA THR A 165 16.37 30.65 -8.49
C THR A 165 17.05 31.53 -7.46
N GLU A 166 18.04 30.98 -6.76
CA GLU A 166 18.81 31.70 -5.76
C GLU A 166 20.29 31.57 -6.09
N ASP A 167 20.98 32.71 -6.18
CA ASP A 167 22.42 32.76 -6.40
C ASP A 167 23.14 32.65 -5.05
N TYR A 168 23.99 31.64 -4.94
CA TYR A 168 24.93 31.46 -3.85
C TYR A 168 26.34 31.76 -4.37
N GLY A 169 27.25 32.20 -3.49
CA GLY A 169 28.60 32.63 -3.91
C GLY A 169 29.42 31.60 -4.71
N SER A 170 29.02 30.32 -4.69
CA SER A 170 29.62 29.22 -5.45
C SER A 170 28.78 28.71 -6.62
N GLY A 171 27.62 29.31 -6.92
CA GLY A 171 26.75 28.90 -8.02
C GLY A 171 25.27 29.18 -7.78
N THR A 172 24.47 28.86 -8.78
CA THR A 172 23.03 29.13 -8.79
C THR A 172 22.24 27.86 -8.47
N ILE A 173 21.28 27.95 -7.54
CA ILE A 173 20.38 26.84 -7.20
C ILE A 173 18.98 27.16 -7.71
N ALA A 174 18.42 26.27 -8.52
CA ALA A 174 17.03 26.33 -8.96
C ALA A 174 16.14 25.43 -8.10
N PHE A 175 15.05 25.98 -7.60
CA PHE A 175 14.02 25.29 -6.82
C PHE A 175 12.73 25.22 -7.64
N ALA A 176 12.00 24.12 -7.47
CA ALA A 176 10.65 23.98 -7.96
C ALA A 176 9.77 23.31 -6.90
N THR A 177 8.60 23.87 -6.62
CA THR A 177 7.66 23.41 -5.60
C THR A 177 6.30 23.19 -6.24
N VAL A 178 5.62 22.12 -5.85
CA VAL A 178 4.25 21.82 -6.26
C VAL A 178 3.50 21.12 -5.12
N GLU A 179 2.23 21.41 -4.97
CA GLU A 179 1.35 20.70 -4.04
C GLU A 179 0.78 19.44 -4.71
N LEU A 180 0.88 18.31 -4.02
CA LEU A 180 0.41 17.01 -4.53
C LEU A 180 -0.72 16.46 -3.68
N HIS A 181 -1.64 15.80 -4.36
CA HIS A 181 -2.83 15.18 -3.79
C HIS A 181 -2.88 13.72 -4.24
N PRO A 182 -2.17 12.76 -3.60
CA PRO A 182 -2.05 11.40 -4.12
C PRO A 182 -3.40 10.70 -4.36
N GLY A 183 -4.41 11.07 -3.56
CA GLY A 183 -5.80 10.65 -3.69
C GLY A 183 -6.62 11.35 -4.78
N GLY A 184 -6.11 12.40 -5.42
CA GLY A 184 -6.81 13.28 -6.35
C GLY A 184 -7.15 14.65 -5.74
N VAL A 185 -7.15 15.68 -6.59
CA VAL A 185 -7.45 17.06 -6.17
C VAL A 185 -8.92 17.21 -5.79
N PRO A 186 -9.25 17.78 -4.62
CA PRO A 186 -10.63 18.03 -4.22
C PRO A 186 -11.35 18.97 -5.17
N ARG A 187 -12.61 18.66 -5.53
CA ARG A 187 -13.45 19.51 -6.36
C ARG A 187 -14.11 20.59 -5.53
N ARG A 188 -13.82 21.85 -5.88
CA ARG A 188 -14.41 23.02 -5.21
C ARG A 188 -15.94 22.97 -5.25
N GLY A 189 -16.56 23.14 -4.08
CA GLY A 189 -18.02 23.15 -3.93
C GLY A 189 -18.68 21.77 -3.76
N HIS A 190 -17.94 20.67 -3.87
CA HIS A 190 -18.49 19.35 -3.59
C HIS A 190 -18.52 19.10 -2.07
N LYS A 191 -19.68 18.66 -1.55
CA LYS A 191 -19.99 18.62 -0.11
C LYS A 191 -19.11 17.64 0.68
N PHE A 192 -18.78 16.50 0.06
CA PHE A 192 -18.06 15.39 0.70
C PHE A 192 -16.62 15.25 0.21
N ASP A 193 -16.07 16.31 -0.39
CA ASP A 193 -14.80 16.23 -1.11
C ASP A 193 -13.70 17.01 -0.37
N SER A 194 -12.64 16.27 -0.06
CA SER A 194 -11.42 16.72 0.59
C SER A 194 -10.27 15.76 0.24
N VAL A 195 -9.04 16.10 0.62
CA VAL A 195 -7.87 15.28 0.29
C VAL A 195 -8.02 13.90 0.93
N GLN A 196 -8.40 13.86 2.20
CA GLN A 196 -8.67 12.60 2.91
C GLN A 196 -9.84 11.82 2.32
N ALA A 197 -10.95 12.50 2.00
CA ALA A 197 -12.13 11.84 1.41
C ALA A 197 -11.80 11.15 0.07
N ASN A 198 -10.92 11.75 -0.73
CA ASN A 198 -10.47 11.19 -2.00
C ASN A 198 -9.56 9.98 -1.81
N VAL A 199 -8.65 10.01 -0.84
CA VAL A 199 -7.85 8.84 -0.46
C VAL A 199 -8.76 7.70 0.00
N ILE A 200 -9.69 7.96 0.92
CA ILE A 200 -10.69 7.01 1.41
C ILE A 200 -11.43 6.34 0.24
N SER A 201 -11.97 7.16 -0.67
CA SER A 201 -12.75 6.68 -1.82
C SER A 201 -11.91 5.81 -2.75
N LYS A 202 -10.67 6.22 -3.05
CA LYS A 202 -9.76 5.47 -3.94
C LYS A 202 -9.31 4.13 -3.36
N LEU A 203 -9.12 4.05 -2.05
CA LEU A 203 -8.71 2.82 -1.37
C LEU A 203 -9.91 1.87 -1.19
N CYS A 204 -11.08 2.38 -0.81
CA CYS A 204 -12.31 1.58 -0.75
C CYS A 204 -12.71 0.99 -2.13
N ALA A 205 -12.33 1.68 -3.21
CA ALA A 205 -12.57 1.23 -4.58
C ALA A 205 -11.61 0.15 -5.10
N VAL A 206 -10.57 -0.22 -4.35
CA VAL A 206 -9.62 -1.26 -4.76
C VAL A 206 -10.35 -2.60 -4.89
N LYS A 207 -10.15 -3.27 -6.05
CA LYS A 207 -10.71 -4.58 -6.39
C LYS A 207 -12.22 -4.70 -6.07
N GLN A 208 -12.98 -3.65 -6.38
CA GLN A 208 -14.45 -3.68 -6.28
C GLN A 208 -15.06 -4.86 -7.04
N GLY A 209 -16.03 -5.52 -6.40
CA GLY A 209 -16.73 -6.69 -6.94
C GLY A 209 -16.04 -8.03 -6.71
N GLU A 210 -14.79 -8.06 -6.21
CA GLU A 210 -14.10 -9.27 -5.71
C GLU A 210 -14.21 -10.48 -6.65
N LYS A 211 -14.05 -10.23 -7.96
CA LYS A 211 -14.30 -11.22 -9.03
C LYS A 211 -13.42 -12.48 -8.92
N GLN A 212 -12.33 -12.39 -8.17
CA GLN A 212 -11.34 -13.45 -7.98
C GLN A 212 -11.65 -14.35 -6.76
N ARG A 213 -12.71 -14.06 -6.00
CA ARG A 213 -13.01 -14.76 -4.75
C ARG A 213 -13.29 -16.24 -4.95
N ARG A 214 -12.77 -17.09 -4.06
CA ARG A 214 -13.22 -18.48 -3.89
C ARG A 214 -14.29 -18.54 -2.80
N HIS A 215 -15.42 -19.19 -3.08
CA HIS A 215 -16.44 -19.42 -2.05
C HIS A 215 -15.89 -20.31 -0.94
N ASN A 216 -16.27 -20.03 0.32
CA ASN A 216 -15.89 -20.82 1.50
C ASN A 216 -14.39 -20.85 1.83
N VAL A 217 -13.59 -19.96 1.23
CA VAL A 217 -12.17 -19.79 1.53
C VAL A 217 -11.93 -18.35 1.96
N PRO A 218 -11.32 -18.10 3.14
CA PRO A 218 -10.98 -16.75 3.56
C PRO A 218 -10.06 -16.09 2.52
N SER A 219 -10.34 -14.83 2.21
CA SER A 219 -9.59 -14.05 1.23
C SER A 219 -8.92 -12.86 1.89
N VAL A 220 -7.66 -12.59 1.54
CA VAL A 220 -6.89 -11.44 2.05
C VAL A 220 -6.50 -10.55 0.88
N LEU A 221 -6.71 -9.24 1.04
CA LEU A 221 -6.19 -8.23 0.13
C LEU A 221 -4.78 -7.83 0.56
N TRP A 222 -3.76 -8.08 -0.26
CA TRP A 222 -2.46 -7.45 -0.10
C TRP A 222 -2.45 -6.11 -0.85
N LEU A 223 -2.48 -5.01 -0.12
CA LEU A 223 -2.52 -3.66 -0.67
C LEU A 223 -1.16 -2.98 -0.53
N ASP A 224 -0.43 -2.83 -1.63
CA ASP A 224 0.85 -2.15 -1.67
C ASP A 224 0.67 -0.66 -1.99
N LEU A 225 1.07 0.19 -1.07
CA LEU A 225 1.00 1.66 -1.15
C LEU A 225 2.39 2.29 -1.34
N SER A 226 3.42 1.52 -1.66
CA SER A 226 4.81 2.01 -1.82
C SER A 226 4.99 2.98 -2.99
N TYR A 227 4.00 3.04 -3.90
CA TYR A 227 3.98 3.97 -5.05
C TYR A 227 2.78 4.93 -5.00
N PHE A 228 2.19 5.14 -3.81
CA PHE A 228 1.07 6.06 -3.60
C PHE A 228 1.56 7.50 -3.31
N GLY A 229 2.31 8.06 -4.25
CA GLY A 229 2.88 9.42 -4.16
C GLY A 229 4.24 9.47 -3.42
N PRO A 230 4.88 10.65 -3.32
CA PRO A 230 6.25 10.76 -2.81
C PRO A 230 6.39 10.70 -1.28
N MET A 231 5.30 10.84 -0.52
CA MET A 231 5.31 10.79 0.95
C MET A 231 4.78 9.47 1.50
N THR A 232 5.09 8.33 0.86
CA THR A 232 4.61 7.02 1.32
C THR A 232 5.01 6.69 2.75
N HIS A 233 6.12 7.25 3.23
CA HIS A 233 6.60 7.08 4.60
C HIS A 233 5.69 7.68 5.69
N THR A 234 4.83 8.66 5.37
CA THR A 234 3.87 9.23 6.33
C THR A 234 2.52 8.50 6.31
N LEU A 235 2.26 7.69 5.28
CA LEU A 235 1.00 6.96 5.13
C LEU A 235 0.75 5.94 6.25
N LEU A 236 1.80 5.44 6.92
CA LEU A 236 1.64 4.54 8.06
C LEU A 236 0.84 5.19 9.20
N GLU A 237 0.97 6.50 9.41
CA GLU A 237 0.17 7.20 10.43
C GLU A 237 -1.31 7.24 10.05
N GLN A 238 -1.65 7.15 8.76
CA GLN A 238 -3.03 7.15 8.30
C GLN A 238 -3.77 5.83 8.59
N THR A 239 -3.08 4.82 9.14
CA THR A 239 -3.69 3.54 9.55
C THR A 239 -4.25 3.54 10.97
N ILE A 240 -3.98 4.57 11.77
CA ILE A 240 -4.65 4.75 13.06
C ILE A 240 -5.87 5.67 12.88
N PRO A 241 -6.96 5.50 13.65
CA PRO A 241 -8.22 6.20 13.44
C PRO A 241 -8.10 7.73 13.57
N ILE A 242 -7.24 8.19 14.47
CA ILE A 242 -7.00 9.60 14.79
C ILE A 242 -5.50 9.81 14.88
N VAL A 243 -5.00 10.82 14.17
CA VAL A 243 -3.61 11.24 14.11
C VAL A 243 -3.53 12.66 14.64
N SER A 244 -2.54 12.96 15.46
CA SER A 244 -2.23 14.33 15.88
C SER A 244 -0.80 14.66 15.48
N GLY A 245 -0.59 15.86 14.95
CA GLY A 245 0.72 16.36 14.56
C GLY A 245 0.79 17.88 14.64
N ASN A 246 1.87 18.45 14.12
CA ASN A 246 2.10 19.90 14.16
C ASN A 246 1.04 20.72 13.40
N ILE A 247 0.38 20.10 12.43
CA ILE A 247 -0.71 20.71 11.65
C ILE A 247 -2.09 20.51 12.30
N GLY A 248 -2.15 19.79 13.42
CA GLY A 248 -3.39 19.50 14.11
C GLY A 248 -3.79 18.03 14.17
N LEU A 249 -5.05 17.81 14.53
CA LEU A 249 -5.73 16.53 14.57
C LEU A 249 -6.32 16.19 13.18
N THR A 250 -6.14 14.96 12.77
CA THR A 250 -6.71 14.44 11.53
C THR A 250 -7.23 13.02 11.74
N SER A 251 -8.22 12.61 10.95
CA SER A 251 -8.65 11.21 10.92
C SER A 251 -7.76 10.41 9.97
N GLY A 252 -7.42 9.18 10.31
CA GLY A 252 -6.61 8.34 9.42
C GLY A 252 -7.39 7.94 8.17
N ALA A 253 -6.99 8.45 7.01
CA ALA A 253 -7.70 8.16 5.75
C ALA A 253 -7.67 6.67 5.38
N ILE A 254 -6.59 5.95 5.70
CA ILE A 254 -6.48 4.51 5.43
C ILE A 254 -7.35 3.73 6.41
N TRP A 255 -7.36 4.09 7.69
CA TRP A 255 -8.26 3.48 8.66
C TRP A 255 -9.73 3.66 8.25
N ASN A 256 -10.14 4.87 7.89
CA ASN A 256 -11.50 5.17 7.43
C ASN A 256 -11.86 4.45 6.13
N ALA A 257 -10.90 4.24 5.22
CA ALA A 257 -11.14 3.48 3.99
C ALA A 257 -11.62 2.05 4.26
N PHE A 258 -11.23 1.44 5.38
CA PHE A 258 -11.64 0.09 5.76
C PHE A 258 -12.78 0.06 6.78
N TYR A 259 -12.71 0.88 7.82
CA TYR A 259 -13.59 0.79 9.00
C TYR A 259 -14.57 1.96 9.16
N GLY A 260 -14.40 3.03 8.39
CA GLY A 260 -15.26 4.21 8.46
C GLY A 260 -16.71 3.90 8.08
N TRP A 261 -17.64 4.78 8.41
CA TRP A 261 -19.06 4.61 8.14
C TRP A 261 -19.61 5.84 7.41
N LYS A 262 -20.68 5.65 6.64
CA LYS A 262 -21.35 6.75 5.95
C LYS A 262 -21.83 7.80 6.97
N GLY A 263 -21.48 9.05 6.73
CA GLY A 263 -21.78 10.16 7.62
C GLY A 263 -20.77 10.35 8.77
N ALA A 264 -19.76 9.48 8.91
CA ALA A 264 -18.68 9.70 9.85
C ALA A 264 -17.96 11.04 9.57
N PRO A 265 -17.56 11.78 10.61
CA PRO A 265 -16.75 12.98 10.42
C PRO A 265 -15.37 12.61 9.87
N ILE A 266 -14.90 13.38 8.89
CA ILE A 266 -13.51 13.35 8.42
C ILE A 266 -12.83 14.53 9.09
N LEU A 267 -12.00 14.24 10.10
CA LEU A 267 -11.26 15.26 10.84
C LEU A 267 -10.06 15.69 9.99
N GLU A 268 -10.01 16.97 9.65
CA GLU A 268 -8.96 17.54 8.80
C GLU A 268 -8.69 18.97 9.29
N GLU A 269 -7.82 19.12 10.30
CA GLU A 269 -7.50 20.44 10.85
C GLU A 269 -7.00 21.39 9.75
N GLY A 270 -7.47 22.64 9.80
CA GLY A 270 -7.23 23.63 8.76
C GLY A 270 -8.23 23.60 7.60
N ASN A 271 -9.08 22.58 7.49
CA ASN A 271 -10.21 22.61 6.55
C ASN A 271 -11.37 23.42 7.14
N PRO A 272 -11.80 24.53 6.52
CA PRO A 272 -12.87 25.38 7.07
C PRO A 272 -14.26 24.74 7.02
N ARG A 273 -14.39 23.54 6.44
CA ARG A 273 -15.66 22.84 6.25
C ARG A 273 -15.65 21.55 7.06
N LYS A 274 -16.75 21.28 7.78
CA LYS A 274 -17.01 19.94 8.31
C LYS A 274 -17.29 18.99 7.15
N ILE A 275 -16.36 18.08 6.90
CA ILE A 275 -16.48 17.03 5.88
C ILE A 275 -16.95 15.75 6.54
N THR A 276 -17.84 15.02 5.88
CA THR A 276 -18.28 13.69 6.32
C THR A 276 -18.10 12.66 5.22
N MET A 277 -17.95 11.40 5.61
CA MET A 277 -17.83 10.27 4.69
C MET A 277 -19.10 10.12 3.85
N GLY A 278 -18.94 10.08 2.52
CA GLY A 278 -20.05 9.90 1.58
C GLY A 278 -20.55 8.45 1.45
N HIS A 279 -19.75 7.48 1.91
CA HIS A 279 -20.01 6.04 1.81
C HIS A 279 -19.41 5.30 3.01
N ASP A 280 -19.78 4.03 3.19
CA ASP A 280 -19.15 3.16 4.19
C ASP A 280 -17.73 2.76 3.76
N GLY A 281 -16.87 2.55 4.75
CA GLY A 281 -15.57 1.91 4.57
C GLY A 281 -15.73 0.48 4.06
N ARG A 282 -14.67 -0.05 3.47
CA ARG A 282 -14.66 -1.30 2.73
C ARG A 282 -15.28 -2.45 3.51
N PHE A 283 -14.86 -2.66 4.76
CA PHE A 283 -15.33 -3.78 5.58
C PHE A 283 -16.76 -3.61 6.09
N ARG A 284 -17.30 -2.39 6.06
CA ARG A 284 -18.69 -2.10 6.44
C ARG A 284 -19.69 -2.21 5.28
N LEU A 285 -19.23 -2.45 4.05
CA LEU A 285 -20.13 -2.60 2.93
C LEU A 285 -21.04 -3.83 3.13
N THR A 286 -22.33 -3.67 2.81
CA THR A 286 -23.37 -4.70 2.95
C THR A 286 -24.15 -4.89 1.65
N GLY A 287 -25.03 -5.90 1.60
CA GLY A 287 -25.87 -6.17 0.43
C GLY A 287 -25.06 -6.57 -0.81
N GLU A 288 -25.43 -6.03 -1.97
CA GLU A 288 -24.75 -6.31 -3.26
C GLU A 288 -23.30 -5.83 -3.30
N ALA A 289 -22.95 -4.83 -2.48
CA ALA A 289 -21.60 -4.26 -2.39
C ALA A 289 -20.75 -4.89 -1.27
N LYS A 290 -21.25 -5.94 -0.60
CA LYS A 290 -20.60 -6.53 0.57
C LYS A 290 -19.14 -6.89 0.29
N CYS A 291 -18.27 -6.55 1.24
CA CYS A 291 -16.88 -6.98 1.22
C CYS A 291 -16.76 -8.38 1.83
N TYR A 292 -16.07 -9.28 1.13
CA TYR A 292 -15.84 -10.64 1.59
C TYR A 292 -14.38 -10.95 1.89
N TYR A 293 -13.48 -9.98 1.76
CA TYR A 293 -12.15 -10.12 2.33
C TYR A 293 -12.25 -10.27 3.85
N ALA A 294 -11.57 -11.30 4.36
CA ALA A 294 -11.39 -11.56 5.79
C ALA A 294 -10.42 -10.57 6.41
N ALA A 295 -9.45 -10.08 5.64
CA ALA A 295 -8.50 -9.06 6.07
C ALA A 295 -7.85 -8.33 4.89
N ALA A 296 -7.12 -7.26 5.19
CA ALA A 296 -6.18 -6.61 4.31
C ALA A 296 -4.80 -6.51 4.98
N ILE A 297 -3.75 -6.89 4.26
CA ILE A 297 -2.37 -6.61 4.64
C ILE A 297 -1.92 -5.40 3.83
N ILE A 298 -1.59 -4.30 4.50
CA ILE A 298 -1.20 -3.05 3.85
C ILE A 298 0.31 -2.89 3.93
N CYS A 299 0.94 -2.75 2.77
CA CYS A 299 2.39 -2.62 2.62
C CYS A 299 2.79 -1.16 2.35
N PHE A 300 3.70 -0.66 3.17
CA PHE A 300 4.29 0.66 3.08
C PHE A 300 5.81 0.55 3.01
N GLU A 301 6.48 1.62 2.60
CA GLU A 301 7.95 1.70 2.58
C GLU A 301 8.60 1.35 3.94
N LYS A 302 7.92 1.66 5.06
CA LYS A 302 8.44 1.51 6.43
C LYS A 302 7.74 0.44 7.29
N GLY A 303 6.83 -0.35 6.72
CA GLY A 303 6.18 -1.40 7.50
C GLY A 303 5.00 -2.08 6.83
N LEU A 304 4.49 -3.10 7.52
CA LEU A 304 3.30 -3.86 7.16
C LEU A 304 2.27 -3.74 8.28
N VAL A 305 1.00 -3.61 7.91
CA VAL A 305 -0.13 -3.52 8.84
C VAL A 305 -1.18 -4.57 8.46
N LEU A 306 -1.78 -5.22 9.45
CA LEU A 306 -2.92 -6.11 9.26
C LEU A 306 -4.20 -5.43 9.72
N PHE A 307 -5.18 -5.36 8.81
CA PHE A 307 -6.54 -4.93 9.08
C PHE A 307 -7.50 -6.11 8.86
N GLU A 308 -7.95 -6.72 9.94
CA GLU A 308 -8.96 -7.78 9.90
C GLU A 308 -10.36 -7.19 9.77
N ASN A 309 -11.22 -7.88 9.03
CA ASN A 309 -12.62 -7.54 8.85
C ASN A 309 -13.47 -8.24 9.92
N PRO A 310 -13.94 -7.53 10.97
CA PRO A 310 -14.76 -8.14 12.02
C PRO A 310 -16.15 -8.57 11.54
N TRP A 311 -16.56 -8.16 10.34
CA TRP A 311 -17.85 -8.48 9.73
C TRP A 311 -17.77 -9.50 8.59
N ALA A 312 -16.60 -10.13 8.39
CA ALA A 312 -16.44 -11.16 7.38
C ALA A 312 -17.26 -12.43 7.72
N ASP A 313 -17.91 -13.02 6.72
CA ASP A 313 -18.63 -14.30 6.89
C ASP A 313 -17.68 -15.45 7.22
N ILE A 314 -16.45 -15.36 6.71
CA ILE A 314 -15.39 -16.34 6.91
C ILE A 314 -14.19 -15.57 7.44
N GLY A 315 -13.96 -15.67 8.74
CA GLY A 315 -12.86 -14.99 9.42
C GLY A 315 -11.48 -15.56 9.06
N LEU A 316 -10.44 -14.83 9.45
CA LEU A 316 -9.06 -15.25 9.22
C LEU A 316 -8.71 -16.45 10.14
N PRO A 317 -8.03 -17.50 9.63
CA PRO A 317 -7.59 -18.60 10.46
C PRO A 317 -6.62 -18.14 11.58
N PRO A 318 -6.72 -18.66 12.82
CA PRO A 318 -5.92 -18.19 13.95
C PRO A 318 -4.40 -18.33 13.75
N LYS A 319 -3.91 -19.42 13.15
CA LYS A 319 -2.48 -19.58 12.87
C LYS A 319 -2.05 -18.63 11.77
N PHE A 320 -2.84 -18.45 10.71
CA PHE A 320 -2.54 -17.44 9.69
C PHE A 320 -2.40 -16.05 10.33
N ARG A 321 -3.37 -15.63 11.17
CA ARG A 321 -3.31 -14.35 11.91
C ARG A 321 -2.02 -14.24 12.74
N ARG A 322 -1.66 -15.28 13.50
CA ARG A 322 -0.42 -15.31 14.29
C ARG A 322 0.84 -15.25 13.43
N ARG A 323 0.83 -15.83 12.23
CA ARG A 323 1.96 -15.74 11.30
C ARG A 323 2.15 -14.33 10.77
N CYS A 324 1.08 -13.55 10.61
CA CYS A 324 1.19 -12.14 10.22
C CYS A 324 2.06 -11.31 11.20
N GLU A 325 2.14 -11.67 12.48
CA GLU A 325 3.03 -11.01 13.46
C GLU A 325 4.51 -11.14 13.10
N ARG A 326 4.85 -12.14 12.27
CA ARG A 326 6.22 -12.41 11.79
C ARG A 326 6.53 -11.75 10.45
N LEU A 327 5.56 -11.02 9.87
CA LEU A 327 5.83 -10.23 8.68
C LEU A 327 6.96 -9.23 8.97
N PRO A 328 7.94 -9.05 8.05
CA PRO A 328 9.03 -8.12 8.28
C PRO A 328 8.54 -6.69 8.51
N TRP A 329 9.02 -6.03 9.56
CA TRP A 329 8.57 -4.68 9.97
C TRP A 329 7.06 -4.58 10.24
N PHE A 330 6.44 -5.66 10.70
CA PHE A 330 5.05 -5.65 11.12
C PHE A 330 4.80 -4.61 12.22
N LYS A 331 3.78 -3.77 12.03
CA LYS A 331 3.41 -2.69 12.94
C LYS A 331 2.17 -3.10 13.73
N ILE A 332 2.39 -3.88 14.78
CA ILE A 332 1.29 -4.39 15.63
C ILE A 332 0.42 -3.26 16.20
N GLY A 333 1.03 -2.15 16.65
CA GLY A 333 0.29 -1.00 17.19
C GLY A 333 -0.51 -0.20 16.16
N HIS A 334 -0.27 -0.44 14.87
CA HIS A 334 -1.03 0.14 13.76
C HIS A 334 -2.05 -0.85 13.19
N SER A 335 -2.03 -2.11 13.65
CA SER A 335 -2.85 -3.20 13.13
C SER A 335 -4.12 -3.38 13.96
N VAL A 336 -5.19 -3.81 13.30
CA VAL A 336 -6.48 -4.12 13.91
C VAL A 336 -6.78 -5.58 13.56
N ALA A 337 -6.71 -6.47 14.53
CA ALA A 337 -6.97 -7.90 14.33
C ALA A 337 -7.49 -8.55 15.62
N ASP A 338 -8.11 -9.71 15.50
CA ASP A 338 -8.58 -10.51 16.64
C ASP A 338 -7.41 -11.25 17.29
N TRP A 339 -6.52 -10.51 17.95
CA TRP A 339 -5.43 -11.09 18.76
C TRP A 339 -6.01 -11.84 19.97
N ALA A 340 -7.07 -11.29 20.55
CA ALA A 340 -8.06 -11.97 21.39
C ALA A 340 -9.44 -11.99 20.71
N PRO A 341 -10.35 -12.89 21.12
CA PRO A 341 -11.70 -12.95 20.54
C PRO A 341 -12.43 -11.60 20.59
N ASN A 342 -12.93 -11.16 19.42
CA ASN A 342 -13.67 -9.90 19.21
C ASN A 342 -12.85 -8.60 19.41
N GLU A 343 -11.54 -8.68 19.58
CA GLU A 343 -10.71 -7.50 19.81
C GLU A 343 -10.74 -6.52 18.63
N ALA A 344 -10.77 -6.99 17.38
CA ALA A 344 -10.88 -6.14 16.20
C ALA A 344 -12.17 -5.32 16.24
N LEU A 345 -13.31 -5.97 16.51
CA LEU A 345 -14.60 -5.29 16.59
C LEU A 345 -14.64 -4.30 17.76
N SER A 346 -14.14 -4.68 18.93
CA SER A 346 -14.05 -3.80 20.10
C SER A 346 -13.17 -2.58 19.83
N SER A 347 -12.03 -2.77 19.16
CA SER A 347 -11.10 -1.70 18.78
C SER A 347 -11.74 -0.71 17.79
N VAL A 348 -12.45 -1.22 16.79
CA VAL A 348 -13.19 -0.39 15.82
C VAL A 348 -14.29 0.41 16.50
N ASN A 349 -15.09 -0.22 17.36
CA ASN A 349 -16.17 0.46 18.09
C ASN A 349 -15.64 1.52 19.05
N LEU A 350 -14.50 1.28 19.72
CA LEU A 350 -13.86 2.28 20.56
C LEU A 350 -13.39 3.48 19.73
N SER A 351 -12.82 3.22 18.56
CA SER A 351 -12.34 4.25 17.64
C SER A 351 -13.49 5.11 17.10
N GLU A 352 -14.61 4.50 16.72
CA GLU A 352 -15.85 5.19 16.33
C GLU A 352 -16.32 6.16 17.42
N ARG A 353 -16.39 5.71 18.68
CA ARG A 353 -16.79 6.58 19.81
C ARG A 353 -15.85 7.77 19.99
N ARG A 354 -14.54 7.57 19.85
CA ARG A 354 -13.54 8.64 19.97
C ARG A 354 -13.68 9.66 18.85
N ILE A 355 -13.84 9.20 17.61
CA ILE A 355 -14.03 10.07 16.44
C ILE A 355 -15.27 10.94 16.62
N THR A 356 -16.41 10.35 17.02
CA THR A 356 -17.65 11.09 17.28
C THR A 356 -17.50 12.09 18.42
N ALA A 357 -16.87 11.69 19.53
CA ALA A 357 -16.67 12.58 20.67
C ALA A 357 -15.83 13.81 20.30
N LEU A 358 -14.82 13.65 19.45
CA LEU A 358 -13.96 14.75 19.00
C LEU A 358 -14.66 15.66 17.97
N SER A 359 -15.56 15.13 17.15
CA SER A 359 -16.31 15.95 16.19
C SER A 359 -17.39 16.83 16.83
N ASP A 360 -17.85 16.43 18.01
CA ASP A 360 -18.89 17.13 18.78
C ASP A 360 -18.29 18.24 19.68
N ASP A 361 -16.96 18.31 19.79
CA ASP A 361 -16.28 19.37 20.54
C ASP A 361 -16.50 20.73 19.83
N PRO A 362 -17.03 21.77 20.51
CA PRO A 362 -17.31 23.07 19.92
C PRO A 362 -16.05 23.82 19.44
N HIS A 363 -14.86 23.33 19.78
CA HIS A 363 -13.59 23.83 19.24
C HIS A 363 -13.25 23.25 17.85
N TRP A 364 -14.13 22.41 17.29
CA TRP A 364 -14.12 21.84 15.94
C TRP A 364 -15.38 22.21 15.13
#